data_AF-A0AA47KVY0-F1
#
_entry.id   AF-A0AA47KVY0-F1
#
_cell.length_a   1.000
_cell.length_b   1.000
_cell.length_c   1.000
_cell.angle_alpha   90.00
_cell.angle_beta   90.00
_cell.angle_gamma   90.00
#
_symmetry.space_group_name_H-M   'P 1'
#
loop_
_entity.id
_entity.type
_entity.pdbx_description
1 polymer ?
#
loop_
_entity_poly.entity_id
_entity_poly.type
_entity_poly.pdbx_seq_one_letter_code
_entity_poly.pdbx_strand_id
1 'polypeptide(L)'
;MTKEIALTFDDGPWGIRTVRVLDELTNRKIPATFMIWGVHMAEYPEILKVAAENELFAFGNHTYHHRHLTDLSDKEILSELNKTDDLFMN
;
A
#
# COMPACT_ATOMS: atom_id res chain seq x y z
N MET A 1 -23.32 -14.16 14.18
CA MET A 1 -21.99 -13.81 13.64
C MET A 1 -22.16 -13.57 12.15
N THR A 2 -21.70 -12.42 11.66
CA THR A 2 -21.63 -12.16 10.22
C THR A 2 -20.44 -12.91 9.62
N LYS A 3 -20.56 -13.33 8.36
CA LYS A 3 -19.46 -13.97 7.62
C LYS A 3 -18.78 -12.88 6.78
N GLU A 4 -17.76 -12.27 7.35
CA GLU A 4 -17.02 -11.17 6.73
C GLU A 4 -15.56 -11.58 6.52
N ILE A 5 -14.96 -11.06 5.44
CA ILE A 5 -13.56 -11.25 5.06
C ILE A 5 -13.05 -9.90 4.58
N ALA A 6 -11.84 -9.53 4.98
CA ALA A 6 -11.12 -8.38 4.45
C ALA A 6 -9.93 -8.87 3.61
N LEU A 7 -9.77 -8.34 2.40
CA LEU A 7 -8.60 -8.59 1.58
C LEU A 7 -7.57 -7.49 1.82
N THR A 8 -6.35 -7.90 2.16
CA THR A 8 -5.20 -7.02 2.31
C THR A 8 -4.09 -7.47 1.37
N PHE A 9 -3.36 -6.51 0.81
CA PHE A 9 -2.22 -6.77 -0.08
C PHE A 9 -1.02 -5.95 0.37
N ASP A 10 0.11 -6.63 0.56
CA ASP A 10 1.37 -6.01 1.01
C ASP A 10 2.35 -5.86 -0.17
N ASP A 11 3.45 -5.13 0.05
CA ASP A 11 4.61 -4.97 -0.83
C ASP A 11 4.39 -4.26 -2.17
N GLY A 12 3.19 -3.75 -2.45
CA GLY A 12 2.90 -2.99 -3.67
C GLY A 12 3.33 -1.51 -3.58
N PRO A 13 3.33 -0.79 -4.72
CA PRO A 13 2.94 -1.24 -6.07
C PRO A 13 4.05 -1.95 -6.86
N TRP A 14 3.66 -2.87 -7.74
CA TRP A 14 4.51 -3.61 -8.67
C TRP A 14 3.99 -3.48 -10.10
N GLY A 15 4.31 -2.39 -10.79
CA GLY A 15 4.05 -2.19 -12.23
C GLY A 15 2.71 -2.81 -12.71
N ILE A 16 2.78 -3.64 -13.76
CA ILE A 16 1.61 -4.30 -14.34
C ILE A 16 0.90 -5.30 -13.39
N ARG A 17 1.59 -5.84 -12.38
CA ARG A 17 0.98 -6.83 -11.47
C ARG A 17 -0.04 -6.17 -10.56
N THR A 18 0.31 -5.03 -9.96
CA THR A 18 -0.62 -4.27 -9.13
C THR A 18 -1.79 -3.75 -9.94
N VAL A 19 -1.55 -3.24 -11.15
CA VAL A 19 -2.63 -2.81 -12.08
C VAL A 19 -3.64 -3.93 -12.30
N ARG A 20 -3.19 -5.15 -12.60
CA ARG A 20 -4.10 -6.29 -12.81
C ARG A 20 -4.93 -6.65 -11.58
N VAL A 21 -4.37 -6.52 -10.37
CA VAL A 21 -5.11 -6.76 -9.12
C VAL A 21 -6.18 -5.69 -8.92
N LEU A 22 -5.82 -4.41 -9.09
CA LEU A 22 -6.73 -3.28 -8.99
C LEU A 22 -7.90 -3.41 -9.98
N ASP A 23 -7.61 -3.79 -11.23
CA ASP A 23 -8.63 -4.00 -12.27
C ASP A 23 -9.60 -5.14 -11.89
N GLU A 24 -9.09 -6.29 -11.44
CA GLU A 24 -9.94 -7.43 -11.05
C GLU A 24 -10.83 -7.10 -9.85
N LEU A 25 -10.30 -6.40 -8.84
CA LEU A 25 -11.08 -5.99 -7.67
C LEU A 25 -12.14 -4.95 -8.04
N THR A 26 -11.80 -3.98 -8.90
CA THR A 26 -12.72 -2.95 -9.40
C THR A 26 -13.86 -3.59 -10.18
N ASN A 27 -13.55 -4.46 -11.14
CA ASN A 27 -14.53 -5.14 -11.98
C ASN A 27 -15.51 -6.00 -11.17
N ARG A 28 -15.04 -6.56 -10.05
CA ARG A 28 -15.84 -7.40 -9.14
C ARG A 28 -16.48 -6.61 -8.00
N LYS A 29 -16.20 -5.31 -7.88
CA LYS A 29 -16.64 -4.42 -6.79
C LYS A 29 -16.25 -4.94 -5.41
N ILE A 30 -15.04 -5.48 -5.30
CA ILE A 30 -14.52 -6.03 -4.05
C ILE A 30 -13.65 -4.98 -3.35
N PRO A 31 -13.98 -4.57 -2.11
CA PRO A 31 -13.14 -3.65 -1.37
C PRO A 31 -11.86 -4.35 -0.87
N ALA A 32 -10.77 -3.60 -0.81
CA ALA A 32 -9.47 -4.09 -0.35
C ALA A 32 -8.62 -3.00 0.30
N THR A 33 -7.65 -3.41 1.11
CA THR A 33 -6.64 -2.52 1.68
C THR A 33 -5.26 -2.88 1.13
N PHE A 34 -4.50 -1.88 0.71
CA PHE A 34 -3.15 -2.05 0.18
C PHE A 34 -2.14 -1.44 1.15
N MET A 35 -1.26 -2.25 1.71
CA MET A 35 -0.15 -1.82 2.55
C MET A 35 1.05 -1.52 1.63
N ILE A 36 1.34 -0.23 1.48
CA ILE A 36 2.25 0.29 0.46
C ILE A 36 3.68 0.33 0.95
N TRP A 37 4.57 -0.22 0.13
CA TRP A 37 5.99 -0.14 0.33
C TRP A 37 6.55 1.16 -0.29
N GLY A 38 7.14 2.03 0.55
CA GLY A 38 7.54 3.38 0.15
C GLY A 38 8.51 3.46 -1.04
N VAL A 39 9.53 2.60 -1.11
CA VAL A 39 10.44 2.54 -2.28
C VAL A 39 9.67 2.29 -3.57
N HIS A 40 8.68 1.40 -3.54
CA HIS A 40 7.88 1.03 -4.69
C HIS A 40 6.88 2.12 -5.08
N MET A 41 6.31 2.82 -4.09
CA MET A 41 5.49 3.99 -4.33
C MET A 41 6.27 5.09 -5.05
N ALA A 42 7.54 5.31 -4.68
CA ALA A 42 8.41 6.27 -5.35
C ALA A 42 8.75 5.85 -6.79
N GLU A 43 8.85 4.53 -7.07
CA GLU A 43 9.10 4.01 -8.41
C GLU A 43 7.86 4.04 -9.32
N TYR A 44 6.67 3.78 -8.77
CA TYR A 44 5.41 3.70 -9.52
C TYR A 44 4.30 4.64 -8.96
N PRO A 45 4.55 5.96 -8.87
CA PRO A 45 3.61 6.89 -8.22
C PRO A 45 2.25 6.95 -8.93
N GLU A 46 2.24 6.80 -10.26
CA GLU A 46 1.03 6.90 -11.07
C GLU A 46 0.04 5.76 -10.80
N ILE A 47 0.51 4.57 -10.39
CA ILE A 47 -0.39 3.45 -10.08
C ILE A 47 -1.25 3.79 -8.86
N LEU A 48 -0.64 4.34 -7.81
CA LEU A 48 -1.36 4.69 -6.60
C LEU A 48 -2.23 5.92 -6.77
N LYS A 49 -1.81 6.91 -7.57
CA LYS A 49 -2.67 8.07 -7.90
C LYS A 49 -3.97 7.63 -8.54
N VAL A 50 -3.92 6.76 -9.55
CA VAL A 50 -5.12 6.22 -10.20
C VAL A 50 -5.93 5.34 -9.23
N ALA A 51 -5.26 4.50 -8.44
CA ALA A 51 -5.94 3.63 -7.48
C ALA A 51 -6.66 4.42 -6.38
N ALA A 52 -6.12 5.57 -5.96
CA ALA A 52 -6.69 6.42 -4.92
C ALA A 52 -8.01 7.10 -5.32
N GLU A 53 -8.32 7.17 -6.61
CA GLU A 53 -9.62 7.67 -7.10
C GLU A 53 -10.76 6.66 -6.90
N ASN A 54 -10.44 5.40 -6.58
CA ASN A 54 -11.42 4.33 -6.38
C ASN A 54 -11.80 4.16 -4.90
N GLU A 55 -13.06 4.47 -4.57
CA GLU A 55 -13.62 4.39 -3.21
C GLU A 55 -13.61 2.99 -2.57
N LEU A 56 -13.39 1.93 -3.36
CA LEU A 56 -13.29 0.56 -2.85
C LEU A 56 -11.95 0.28 -2.16
N PHE A 57 -10.94 1.13 -2.36
CA PHE A 57 -9.59 0.88 -1.91
C PHE A 57 -9.19 1.79 -0.75
N ALA A 58 -8.56 1.18 0.24
CA ALA A 58 -7.86 1.86 1.33
C ALA A 58 -6.36 1.61 1.21
N PHE A 59 -5.55 2.55 1.69
CA PHE A 59 -4.09 2.47 1.65
C PHE A 59 -3.51 2.60 3.06
N GLY A 60 -2.51 1.79 3.34
CA GLY A 60 -1.75 1.82 4.59
C GLY A 60 -0.26 1.84 4.33
N ASN A 61 0.52 2.09 5.39
CA ASN A 61 1.97 2.20 5.34
C ASN A 61 2.63 0.84 5.62
N HIS A 62 3.47 0.37 4.70
CA HIS A 62 4.25 -0.86 4.84
C HIS A 62 5.76 -0.61 4.93
N THR A 63 6.14 0.51 5.57
CA THR A 63 7.52 1.00 5.72
C THR A 63 8.17 1.39 4.39
N TYR A 64 9.31 2.07 4.47
CA TYR A 64 9.97 2.60 3.28
C TYR A 64 10.87 1.56 2.62
N HIS A 65 11.68 0.84 3.39
CA HIS A 65 12.66 -0.14 2.90
C HIS A 65 12.30 -1.59 3.25
N HIS A 66 11.16 -1.85 3.87
CA HIS A 66 10.75 -3.21 4.27
C HIS A 66 11.78 -3.90 5.19
N ARG A 67 12.38 -3.13 6.11
CA ARG A 67 13.30 -3.64 7.12
C ARG A 67 12.54 -4.37 8.22
N HIS A 68 13.15 -5.41 8.81
CA HIS A 68 12.61 -6.04 10.01
C HIS A 68 12.61 -5.04 11.18
N LEU A 69 11.43 -4.53 11.55
CA LEU A 69 11.31 -3.47 12.56
C LEU A 69 11.86 -3.88 13.94
N THR A 70 11.87 -5.17 14.27
CA THR A 70 12.42 -5.69 15.53
C THR A 70 13.94 -5.51 15.66
N ASP A 71 14.63 -5.27 14.54
CA ASP A 71 16.08 -5.10 14.50
C ASP A 71 16.47 -3.61 14.54
N LEU A 72 15.48 -2.71 14.64
CA LEU A 72 15.66 -1.26 14.52
C LEU A 72 15.47 -0.56 15.85
N SER A 73 16.16 0.57 16.00
CA SER A 73 15.82 1.55 17.05
C SER A 73 14.50 2.27 16.74
N ASP A 74 13.83 2.80 17.77
CA ASP A 74 12.60 3.59 17.59
C ASP A 74 12.76 4.74 16.59
N LYS A 75 13.94 5.39 16.57
CA LYS A 75 14.26 6.45 15.62
C LYS A 75 14.28 5.95 14.18
N GLU A 76 14.83 4.76 13.95
CA GLU A 76 14.84 4.14 12.63
C GLU A 76 13.43 3.69 12.21
N ILE A 77 12.65 3.11 13.12
CA ILE A 77 11.24 2.76 12.86
C ILE A 77 10.46 4.01 12.45
N LEU A 78 10.57 5.10 13.21
CA LEU A 78 9.92 6.36 12.86
C LEU A 78 10.41 6.91 11.52
N SER A 79 11.70 6.75 11.20
CA SER A 79 12.20 7.14 9.87
C SER A 79 11.63 6.28 8.75
N GLU A 80 11.40 4.98 8.95
CA GLU A 80 10.79 4.10 7.96
C GLU A 80 9.33 4.48 7.69
N LEU A 81 8.59 4.80 8.75
CA LEU A 81 7.19 5.21 8.66
C LEU A 81 7.05 6.59 8.00
N ASN A 82 7.72 7.60 8.55
CA ASN A 82 7.59 8.99 8.09
C ASN A 82 7.99 9.15 6.62
N LYS A 83 9.05 8.48 6.16
CA LYS A 83 9.45 8.55 4.74
C LYS A 83 8.38 8.04 3.79
N THR A 84 7.57 7.07 4.23
CA THR A 84 6.47 6.52 3.43
C THR A 84 5.23 7.40 3.54
N ASP A 85 4.92 7.89 4.75
CA ASP A 85 3.80 8.83 4.96
C ASP A 85 3.99 10.14 4.18
N ASP A 86 5.22 10.65 4.11
CA ASP A 86 5.55 11.83 3.31
C ASP A 86 5.20 11.62 1.82
N LEU A 87 5.29 10.40 1.28
CA LEU A 87 4.90 10.11 -0.09
C LEU A 87 3.37 10.14 -0.29
N PHE A 88 2.59 9.79 0.74
CA PHE A 88 1.13 9.87 0.69
C PHE A 88 0.60 11.30 0.75
N MET A 89 1.36 12.24 1.32
CA MET A 89 0.93 13.63 1.50
C MET A 89 1.31 14.57 0.35
N ASN A 90 2.10 14.08 -0.62
CA ASN A 90 2.55 14.83 -1.80
C ASN A 90 1.72 14.52 -3.04
#